data_AF-A0A497SPJ1-F1
#
_entry.id   AF-A0A497SPJ1-F1
#
_cell.length_a   1.000
_cell.length_b   1.000
_cell.length_c   1.000
_cell.angle_alpha   90.00
_cell.angle_beta   90.00
_cell.angle_gamma   90.00
#
_symmetry.space_group_name_H-M   'P 1'
#
loop_
_entity.id
_entity.type
_entity.pdbx_description
1 polymer ?
#
loop_
_entity_poly.entity_id
_entity_poly.type
_entity_poly.pdbx_seq_one_letter_code
_entity_poly.pdbx_strand_id
1 'polypeptide(L)'
;MNKHISFGLMRIFGSIAFISLGLLSFYKGNEWFGVGIDVDKVMLAEFGWKVTVLLLVSIIIGLVGLLLGQGIGASIPVRNDRVCWWIDTLWHFVANTSIIWFFATMVVMGISLGNDGSKKVVTSAGSWQFAILIAAIAALTALGMVFQLYVVVELFARHGMRDFASTLSKLFPPATCITVAVLQSLMLGVHVAWGVLMGFLVPFIIVPMSMSMRDRDQMRRMKHTLQSMR
;
A
#
# COMPACT_ATOMS: atom_id res chain seq x y z
N MET A 1 -23.13 -23.45 -3.47
CA MET A 1 -21.91 -22.66 -3.81
C MET A 1 -21.18 -22.33 -2.52
N ASN A 2 -19.92 -22.76 -2.40
CA ASN A 2 -19.11 -22.42 -1.23
C ASN A 2 -18.86 -20.91 -1.20
N LYS A 3 -19.10 -20.29 -0.04
CA LYS A 3 -18.76 -18.88 0.19
C LYS A 3 -17.30 -18.83 0.63
N HIS A 4 -16.47 -18.04 -0.05
CA HIS A 4 -15.07 -17.87 0.32
C HIS A 4 -14.89 -16.57 1.09
N ILE A 5 -14.21 -16.65 2.24
CA ILE A 5 -13.74 -15.47 2.96
C ILE A 5 -12.50 -14.93 2.23
N SER A 6 -12.54 -13.66 1.80
CA SER A 6 -11.36 -12.98 1.23
C SER A 6 -10.60 -12.25 2.33
N PHE A 7 -9.39 -12.72 2.61
CA PHE A 7 -8.49 -12.07 3.57
C PHE A 7 -8.07 -10.68 3.09
N GLY A 8 -7.95 -10.45 1.78
CA GLY A 8 -7.74 -9.14 1.18
C GLY A 8 -8.88 -8.18 1.49
N LEU A 9 -10.14 -8.58 1.29
CA LEU A 9 -11.30 -7.75 1.64
C LEU A 9 -11.35 -7.41 3.12
N MET A 10 -11.13 -8.40 4.00
CA MET A 10 -11.08 -8.16 5.45
C MET A 10 -10.06 -7.08 5.79
N ARG A 11 -8.87 -7.12 5.19
CA ARG A 11 -7.82 -6.13 5.42
C ARG A 11 -8.17 -4.77 4.82
N ILE A 12 -8.74 -4.72 3.60
CA ILE A 12 -9.18 -3.47 2.97
C ILE A 12 -10.19 -2.76 3.88
N PHE A 13 -11.27 -3.43 4.27
CA PHE A 13 -12.31 -2.85 5.11
C PHE A 13 -11.77 -2.52 6.52
N GLY A 14 -10.90 -3.36 7.07
CA GLY A 14 -10.20 -3.07 8.32
C GLY A 14 -9.37 -1.80 8.25
N SER A 15 -8.59 -1.61 7.18
CA SER A 15 -7.76 -0.41 6.99
C SER A 15 -8.61 0.84 6.74
N ILE A 16 -9.69 0.74 5.94
CA ILE A 16 -10.62 1.85 5.74
C ILE A 16 -11.23 2.27 7.09
N ALA A 17 -11.77 1.33 7.86
CA ALA A 17 -12.39 1.62 9.15
C ALA A 17 -11.37 2.15 10.17
N PHE A 18 -10.14 1.61 10.19
CA PHE A 18 -9.05 2.12 11.02
C PHE A 18 -8.76 3.59 10.73
N ILE A 19 -8.56 3.92 9.45
CA ILE A 19 -8.23 5.28 9.01
C ILE A 19 -9.41 6.20 9.27
N SER A 20 -10.62 5.82 8.90
CA SER A 20 -11.81 6.67 9.07
C SER A 20 -12.10 6.95 10.53
N LEU A 21 -12.13 5.94 11.41
CA LEU A 21 -12.43 6.17 12.83
C LEU A 21 -11.26 6.82 13.57
N GLY A 22 -10.02 6.44 13.25
CA GLY A 22 -8.83 7.06 13.83
C GLY A 22 -8.70 8.54 13.46
N LEU A 23 -8.85 8.90 12.18
CA LEU A 23 -8.81 10.30 11.74
C LEU A 23 -10.00 11.10 12.26
N LEU A 24 -11.21 10.54 12.22
CA LEU A 24 -12.40 11.23 12.71
C LEU A 24 -12.29 11.52 14.21
N SER A 25 -11.82 10.54 15.00
CA SER A 25 -11.61 10.73 16.44
C SER A 25 -10.50 11.73 16.73
N PHE A 26 -9.42 11.76 15.95
CA PHE A 26 -8.38 12.77 16.09
C PHE A 26 -8.90 14.17 15.78
N TYR A 27 -9.62 14.34 14.66
CA TYR A 27 -10.17 15.62 14.23
C TYR A 27 -11.19 16.16 15.22
N LYS A 28 -12.17 15.32 15.62
CA LYS A 28 -13.20 15.71 16.58
C LYS A 28 -12.67 15.87 17.99
N GLY A 29 -11.71 15.03 18.40
CA GLY A 29 -11.05 15.19 19.69
C GLY A 29 -10.24 16.49 19.76
N ASN A 30 -9.54 16.88 18.69
CA ASN A 30 -8.84 18.17 18.64
C ASN A 30 -9.81 19.36 18.83
N GLU A 31 -10.97 19.32 18.16
CA GLU A 31 -12.05 20.31 18.27
C GLU A 31 -12.63 20.36 19.70
N TRP A 32 -12.99 19.20 20.26
CA TRP A 32 -13.65 19.11 21.57
C TRP A 32 -12.74 19.41 22.75
N PHE A 33 -11.49 18.98 22.70
CA PHE A 33 -10.52 19.22 23.78
C PHE A 33 -9.78 20.55 23.62
N GLY A 34 -10.08 21.33 22.58
CA GLY A 34 -9.48 22.63 22.33
C GLY A 34 -7.96 22.56 22.26
N VAL A 35 -7.40 21.47 21.70
CA VAL A 35 -5.95 21.26 21.68
C VAL A 35 -5.26 22.24 20.72
N GLY A 36 -6.02 22.85 19.81
CA GLY A 36 -5.53 23.91 18.92
C GLY A 36 -4.52 23.41 17.90
N ILE A 37 -4.51 22.10 17.63
CA ILE A 37 -3.60 21.50 16.67
C ILE A 37 -4.05 21.90 15.28
N ASP A 38 -3.16 22.55 14.54
CA ASP A 38 -3.29 22.68 13.10
C ASP A 38 -2.96 21.32 12.48
N VAL A 39 -4.00 20.56 12.11
CA VAL A 39 -3.90 19.17 11.65
C VAL A 39 -2.96 19.07 10.43
N ASP A 40 -2.90 20.11 9.61
CA ASP A 40 -2.05 20.18 8.42
C ASP A 40 -0.56 20.35 8.77
N LYS A 41 -0.24 20.75 10.00
CA LYS A 41 1.13 20.96 10.50
C LYS A 41 1.55 19.99 11.60
N VAL A 42 0.74 18.96 11.89
CA VAL A 42 1.02 17.95 12.95
C VAL A 42 2.38 17.29 12.81
N MET A 43 2.85 17.04 11.58
CA MET A 43 4.15 16.43 11.30
C MET A 43 5.35 17.31 11.72
N LEU A 44 5.11 18.60 11.99
CA LEU A 44 6.13 19.61 12.29
C LEU A 44 6.01 20.17 13.72
N ALA A 45 5.01 19.74 14.49
CA ALA A 45 4.74 20.28 15.83
C ALA A 45 5.50 19.53 16.92
N GLU A 46 5.95 20.26 17.95
CA GLU A 46 6.41 19.64 19.19
C GLU A 46 5.23 18.96 19.91
N PHE A 47 5.36 17.66 20.17
CA PHE A 47 4.30 16.86 20.79
C PHE A 47 4.20 17.14 22.29
N GLY A 48 3.28 18.02 22.68
CA GLY A 48 2.87 18.16 24.08
C GLY A 48 2.03 16.97 24.57
N TRP A 49 2.00 16.73 25.88
CA TRP A 49 1.26 15.62 26.52
C TRP A 49 -0.19 15.47 26.03
N LYS A 50 -0.94 16.58 25.90
CA LYS A 50 -2.33 16.56 25.42
C LYS A 50 -2.45 15.98 24.00
N VAL A 51 -1.49 16.33 23.13
CA VAL A 51 -1.41 15.82 21.75
C VAL A 51 -1.11 14.32 21.78
N THR A 52 -0.17 13.89 22.61
CA THR A 52 0.19 12.48 22.77
C THR A 52 -1.01 11.64 23.21
N VAL A 53 -1.76 12.10 24.21
CA VAL A 53 -2.97 11.42 24.70
C VAL A 53 -4.03 11.33 23.61
N LEU A 54 -4.31 12.45 22.92
CA LEU A 54 -5.28 12.48 21.82
C LEU A 54 -4.89 11.50 20.70
N LEU A 55 -3.61 11.47 20.33
CA LEU A 55 -3.09 10.57 19.32
C LEU A 55 -3.22 9.10 19.74
N LEU A 56 -2.87 8.76 20.99
CA LEU A 56 -3.03 7.41 21.53
C LEU A 56 -4.49 6.96 21.55
N VAL A 57 -5.41 7.79 22.02
CA VAL A 57 -6.86 7.49 22.03
C VAL A 57 -7.36 7.28 20.60
N SER A 58 -6.94 8.12 19.66
CA SER A 58 -7.32 8.02 18.24
C SER A 58 -6.81 6.71 17.62
N ILE A 59 -5.59 6.28 17.96
CA ILE A 59 -5.05 4.97 17.54
C ILE A 59 -5.89 3.84 18.11
N ILE A 60 -6.25 3.87 19.40
CA ILE A 60 -7.07 2.83 20.04
C ILE A 60 -8.44 2.74 19.36
N ILE A 61 -9.10 3.87 19.12
CA ILE A 61 -10.38 3.91 18.41
C ILE A 61 -10.21 3.38 16.98
N GLY A 62 -9.12 3.75 16.29
CA GLY A 62 -8.76 3.19 15.00
C GLY A 62 -8.64 1.66 15.06
N LEU A 63 -7.96 1.10 16.07
CA LEU A 63 -7.81 -0.35 16.24
C LEU A 63 -9.17 -1.06 16.45
N VAL A 64 -10.09 -0.45 17.19
CA VAL A 64 -11.46 -0.95 17.29
C VAL A 64 -12.14 -0.94 15.90
N GLY A 65 -11.98 0.16 15.15
CA GLY A 65 -12.43 0.28 13.77
C GLY A 65 -11.87 -0.82 12.88
N LEU A 66 -10.58 -1.16 13.02
CA LEU A 66 -9.93 -2.22 12.27
C LEU A 66 -10.62 -3.56 12.48
N LEU A 67 -10.93 -3.93 13.73
CA LEU A 67 -11.60 -5.18 14.05
C LEU A 67 -13.03 -5.21 13.46
N LEU A 68 -13.77 -4.10 13.60
CA LEU A 68 -15.11 -3.99 13.04
C LEU A 68 -15.08 -4.08 11.50
N GLY A 69 -14.16 -3.36 10.86
CA GLY A 69 -13.96 -3.38 9.42
C GLY A 69 -13.56 -4.77 8.90
N GLN A 70 -12.71 -5.49 9.63
CA GLN A 70 -12.40 -6.89 9.30
C GLN A 70 -13.63 -7.79 9.39
N GLY A 71 -14.47 -7.60 10.41
CA GLY A 71 -15.75 -8.31 10.53
C GLY A 71 -16.69 -8.03 9.36
N ILE A 72 -16.82 -6.76 8.95
CA ILE A 72 -17.60 -6.36 7.77
C ILE A 72 -17.02 -7.03 6.51
N GLY A 73 -15.71 -6.92 6.29
CA GLY A 73 -15.06 -7.53 5.13
C GLY A 73 -15.19 -9.06 5.08
N ALA A 74 -15.20 -9.73 6.24
CA ALA A 74 -15.44 -11.18 6.34
C ALA A 74 -16.88 -11.56 5.99
N SER A 75 -17.84 -10.66 6.23
CA SER A 75 -19.25 -10.89 5.93
C SER A 75 -19.59 -10.79 4.45
N ILE A 76 -18.74 -10.16 3.63
CA ILE A 76 -18.93 -10.00 2.19
C ILE A 76 -18.57 -11.32 1.47
N PRO A 77 -19.56 -12.06 0.92
CA PRO A 77 -19.29 -13.36 0.33
C PRO A 77 -18.70 -13.20 -1.07
N VAL A 78 -17.44 -13.65 -1.26
CA VAL A 78 -16.85 -13.75 -2.60
C VAL A 78 -17.15 -15.14 -3.17
N ARG A 79 -17.95 -15.16 -4.24
CA ARG A 79 -18.48 -16.38 -4.86
C ARG A 79 -17.55 -17.02 -5.90
N ASN A 80 -16.53 -16.29 -6.36
CA ASN A 80 -15.64 -16.71 -7.43
C ASN A 80 -14.19 -16.73 -6.91
N ASP A 81 -13.55 -17.91 -6.94
CA ASP A 81 -12.17 -18.11 -6.50
C ASP A 81 -11.18 -17.21 -7.24
N ARG A 82 -11.40 -16.96 -8.54
CA ARG A 82 -10.54 -16.05 -9.33
C ARG A 82 -10.66 -14.62 -8.82
N VAL A 83 -11.88 -14.16 -8.51
CA VAL A 83 -12.10 -12.80 -7.98
C VAL A 83 -11.48 -12.67 -6.58
N CYS A 84 -11.63 -13.68 -5.73
CA CYS A 84 -11.03 -13.73 -4.41
C CYS A 84 -9.49 -13.69 -4.48
N TRP A 85 -8.92 -14.45 -5.43
CA TRP A 85 -7.50 -14.45 -5.74
C TRP A 85 -7.00 -13.08 -6.20
N TRP A 86 -7.78 -12.39 -7.05
CA TRP A 86 -7.45 -11.04 -7.51
C TRP A 86 -7.42 -10.03 -6.37
N ILE A 87 -8.43 -10.03 -5.51
CA ILE A 87 -8.52 -9.08 -4.40
C ILE A 87 -7.33 -9.26 -3.45
N ASP A 88 -6.99 -10.50 -3.11
CA ASP A 88 -5.85 -10.78 -2.22
C ASP A 88 -4.52 -10.38 -2.87
N THR A 89 -4.36 -10.65 -4.17
CA THR A 89 -3.14 -10.30 -4.92
C THR A 89 -2.98 -8.78 -4.98
N LEU A 90 -4.04 -8.06 -5.36
CA LEU A 90 -4.04 -6.60 -5.44
C LEU A 90 -3.74 -5.98 -4.08
N TRP A 91 -4.36 -6.47 -3.01
CA TRP A 91 -4.10 -5.97 -1.66
C TRP A 91 -2.62 -6.07 -1.29
N HIS A 92 -2.02 -7.25 -1.43
CA HIS A 92 -0.61 -7.47 -1.05
C HIS A 92 0.34 -6.63 -1.88
N PHE A 93 0.13 -6.57 -3.19
CA PHE A 93 0.96 -5.75 -4.08
C PHE A 93 0.83 -4.27 -3.74
N VAL A 94 -0.39 -3.74 -3.59
CA VAL A 94 -0.60 -2.33 -3.24
C VAL A 94 0.03 -2.01 -1.89
N ALA A 95 -0.28 -2.78 -0.84
CA ALA A 95 0.24 -2.51 0.50
C ALA A 95 1.78 -2.57 0.56
N ASN A 96 2.39 -3.63 0.02
CA ASN A 96 3.85 -3.80 0.06
C ASN A 96 4.56 -2.76 -0.82
N THR A 97 4.01 -2.46 -2.00
CA THR A 97 4.58 -1.41 -2.88
C THR A 97 4.51 -0.06 -2.20
N SER A 98 3.36 0.32 -1.64
CA SER A 98 3.20 1.61 -0.93
C SER A 98 4.22 1.78 0.18
N ILE A 99 4.45 0.75 1.01
CA ILE A 99 5.42 0.83 2.10
C ILE A 99 6.86 0.96 1.57
N ILE A 100 7.28 0.04 0.68
CA ILE A 100 8.65 0.00 0.18
C ILE A 100 8.97 1.28 -0.62
N TRP A 101 8.04 1.72 -1.46
CA TRP A 101 8.19 2.90 -2.29
C TRP A 101 8.28 4.19 -1.47
N PHE A 102 7.49 4.28 -0.40
CA PHE A 102 7.54 5.40 0.53
C PHE A 102 8.93 5.53 1.17
N PHE A 103 9.45 4.45 1.76
CA PHE A 103 10.79 4.46 2.36
C PHE A 103 11.88 4.75 1.33
N ALA A 104 11.82 4.12 0.17
CA ALA A 104 12.80 4.32 -0.88
C ALA A 104 12.80 5.77 -1.39
N THR A 105 11.63 6.40 -1.51
CA THR A 105 11.52 7.83 -1.85
C THR A 105 12.22 8.71 -0.82
N MET A 106 12.00 8.44 0.47
CA MET A 106 12.65 9.20 1.55
C MET A 106 14.17 9.06 1.52
N VAL A 107 14.67 7.85 1.30
CA VAL A 107 16.11 7.59 1.17
C VAL A 107 16.70 8.32 -0.04
N VAL A 108 16.05 8.22 -1.21
CA VAL A 108 16.53 8.88 -2.44
C VAL A 108 16.56 10.40 -2.29
N MET A 109 15.54 11.00 -1.65
CA MET A 109 15.52 12.43 -1.34
C MET A 109 16.65 12.80 -0.38
N GLY A 110 16.84 12.04 0.70
CA GLY A 110 17.91 12.29 1.67
C GLY A 110 19.30 12.26 1.03
N ILE A 111 19.55 11.29 0.14
CA ILE A 111 20.83 11.17 -0.59
C ILE A 111 20.99 12.28 -1.63
N SER A 112 19.93 12.59 -2.40
CA SER A 112 20.03 13.52 -3.54
C SER A 112 20.04 14.99 -3.14
N LEU A 113 19.26 15.35 -2.11
CA LEU A 113 19.00 16.75 -1.74
C LEU A 113 19.55 17.12 -0.36
N GLY A 114 20.00 16.13 0.43
CA GLY A 114 20.31 16.32 1.84
C GLY A 114 19.08 16.62 2.69
N ASN A 115 19.29 16.81 4.00
CA ASN A 115 18.21 17.06 4.96
C ASN A 115 17.46 18.37 4.66
N ASP A 116 18.18 19.44 4.37
CA ASP A 116 17.56 20.77 4.17
C ASP A 116 16.78 20.85 2.86
N GLY A 117 17.31 20.25 1.78
CA GLY A 117 16.58 20.15 0.52
C GLY A 117 15.34 19.28 0.61
N SER A 118 15.43 18.14 1.32
CA SER A 118 14.28 17.25 1.56
C SER A 118 13.18 17.94 2.36
N LYS A 119 13.56 18.65 3.44
CA LYS A 119 12.61 19.45 4.23
C LYS A 119 11.92 20.50 3.36
N LYS A 120 12.67 21.21 2.53
CA LYS A 120 12.12 22.24 1.64
C LYS A 120 11.05 21.67 0.71
N VAL A 121 11.31 20.53 0.06
CA VAL A 121 10.36 19.85 -0.83
C VAL A 121 9.09 19.43 -0.07
N VAL A 122 9.24 18.85 1.12
CA VAL A 122 8.09 18.43 1.94
C VAL A 122 7.27 19.64 2.41
N THR A 123 7.92 20.72 2.82
CA THR A 123 7.23 21.94 3.28
C THR A 123 6.55 22.69 2.14
N SER A 124 7.12 22.70 0.93
CA SER A 124 6.53 23.40 -0.22
C SER A 124 5.32 22.67 -0.78
N ALA A 125 5.31 21.34 -0.74
CA ALA A 125 4.16 20.53 -1.15
C ALA A 125 3.07 20.44 -0.07
N GLY A 126 3.44 20.62 1.20
CA GLY A 126 2.63 20.26 2.36
C GLY A 126 2.85 18.78 2.72
N SER A 127 3.18 18.50 3.98
CA SER A 127 3.63 17.17 4.41
C SER A 127 2.59 16.08 4.18
N TRP A 128 1.31 16.41 4.35
CA TRP A 128 0.20 15.49 4.15
C TRP A 128 -0.04 15.19 2.65
N GLN A 129 -0.07 16.23 1.83
CA GLN A 129 -0.21 16.14 0.38
C GLN A 129 0.96 15.36 -0.22
N PHE A 130 2.17 15.59 0.28
CA PHE A 130 3.35 14.83 -0.09
C PHE A 130 3.20 13.34 0.23
N ALA A 131 2.80 13.00 1.46
CA ALA A 131 2.59 11.60 1.86
C ALA A 131 1.52 10.90 1.01
N ILE A 132 0.39 11.58 0.73
CA ILE A 132 -0.67 11.07 -0.14
C ILE A 132 -0.15 10.86 -1.56
N LEU A 133 0.58 11.84 -2.12
CA LEU A 133 1.14 11.75 -3.47
C LEU A 133 2.04 10.52 -3.61
N ILE A 134 2.96 10.31 -2.66
CA ILE A 134 3.87 9.16 -2.69
C ILE A 134 3.09 7.85 -2.56
N ALA A 135 2.12 7.78 -1.65
CA ALA A 135 1.28 6.59 -1.50
C ALA A 135 0.45 6.28 -2.76
N ALA A 136 -0.08 7.32 -3.41
CA ALA A 136 -0.85 7.20 -4.65
C ALA A 136 0.01 6.74 -5.82
N ILE A 137 1.22 7.31 -6.00
CA ILE A 137 2.18 6.87 -7.01
C ILE A 137 2.53 5.39 -6.81
N ALA A 138 2.78 4.99 -5.57
CA ALA A 138 3.11 3.62 -5.26
C ALA A 138 1.94 2.65 -5.52
N ALA A 139 0.71 3.05 -5.18
CA ALA A 139 -0.49 2.26 -5.47
C ALA A 139 -0.71 2.12 -6.99
N LEU A 140 -0.57 3.20 -7.76
CA LEU A 140 -0.66 3.16 -9.22
C LEU A 140 0.43 2.28 -9.84
N THR A 141 1.65 2.34 -9.32
CA THR A 141 2.75 1.46 -9.75
C THR A 141 2.42 0.00 -9.47
N ALA A 142 1.88 -0.31 -8.29
CA ALA A 142 1.44 -1.66 -7.93
C ALA A 142 0.35 -2.18 -8.87
N LEU A 143 -0.65 -1.35 -9.16
CA LEU A 143 -1.72 -1.69 -10.11
C LEU A 143 -1.17 -1.93 -11.52
N GLY A 144 -0.23 -1.09 -11.98
CA GLY A 144 0.45 -1.26 -13.26
C GLY A 144 1.23 -2.57 -13.35
N MET A 145 2.00 -2.91 -12.30
CA MET A 145 2.72 -4.18 -12.22
C MET A 145 1.76 -5.38 -12.26
N VAL A 146 0.70 -5.34 -11.44
CA VAL A 146 -0.28 -6.44 -11.37
C VAL A 146 -1.02 -6.60 -12.70
N PHE A 147 -1.42 -5.49 -13.32
CA PHE A 147 -2.09 -5.50 -14.64
C PHE A 147 -1.17 -6.07 -15.73
N GLN A 148 0.09 -5.67 -15.78
CA GLN A 148 1.03 -6.19 -16.77
C GLN A 148 1.34 -7.67 -16.55
N LEU A 149 1.55 -8.09 -15.29
CA LEU A 149 1.72 -9.49 -14.96
C LEU A 149 0.49 -10.30 -15.39
N TYR A 150 -0.72 -9.78 -15.18
CA TYR A 150 -1.95 -10.41 -15.65
C TYR A 150 -2.03 -10.54 -17.16
N VAL A 151 -1.89 -9.43 -17.88
CA VAL A 151 -2.00 -9.36 -19.34
C VAL A 151 -0.97 -10.30 -19.97
N VAL A 152 0.27 -10.27 -19.50
CA VAL A 152 1.35 -11.11 -20.02
C VAL A 152 1.09 -12.58 -19.73
N VAL A 153 0.75 -12.94 -18.50
CA VAL A 153 0.55 -14.35 -18.14
C VAL A 153 -0.70 -14.90 -18.83
N GLU A 154 -1.80 -14.15 -18.88
CA GLU A 154 -3.07 -14.66 -19.39
C GLU A 154 -3.17 -14.65 -20.92
N LEU A 155 -2.68 -13.61 -21.61
CA LEU A 155 -2.70 -13.58 -23.07
C LEU A 155 -1.71 -14.58 -23.67
N PHE A 156 -0.46 -14.60 -23.20
CA PHE A 156 0.55 -15.47 -23.81
C PHE A 156 0.39 -16.94 -23.41
N ALA A 157 -0.10 -17.25 -22.20
CA ALA A 157 -0.37 -18.64 -21.82
C ALA A 157 -1.52 -19.27 -22.64
N ARG A 158 -2.51 -18.47 -23.07
CA ARG A 158 -3.60 -18.93 -23.95
C ARG A 158 -3.12 -19.28 -25.36
N HIS A 159 -1.99 -18.72 -25.80
CA HIS A 159 -1.38 -18.97 -27.11
C HIS A 159 -0.21 -19.97 -27.04
N GLY A 160 -0.05 -20.73 -25.95
CA GLY A 160 0.99 -21.74 -25.80
C GLY A 160 2.41 -21.20 -25.53
N MET A 161 2.57 -19.87 -25.40
CA MET A 161 3.88 -19.21 -25.24
C MET A 161 4.28 -19.03 -23.77
N ARG A 162 4.22 -20.11 -22.98
CA ARG A 162 4.45 -20.04 -21.52
C ARG A 162 5.86 -19.55 -21.14
N ASP A 163 6.88 -19.97 -21.87
CA ASP A 163 8.27 -19.59 -21.57
C ASP A 163 8.55 -18.12 -21.89
N PHE A 164 7.93 -17.60 -22.96
CA PHE A 164 7.98 -16.19 -23.29
C PHE A 164 7.23 -15.34 -22.27
N ALA A 165 6.03 -15.79 -21.86
CA ALA A 165 5.26 -15.14 -20.79
C ALA A 165 6.05 -15.08 -19.48
N SER A 166 6.74 -16.17 -19.12
CA SER A 166 7.61 -16.26 -17.95
C SER A 166 8.76 -15.26 -18.02
N THR A 167 9.42 -15.16 -19.17
CA THR A 167 10.51 -14.19 -19.38
C THR A 167 10.02 -12.75 -19.28
N LEU A 168 8.91 -12.43 -19.96
CA LEU A 168 8.31 -11.10 -19.92
C LEU A 168 7.85 -10.70 -18.50
N SER A 169 7.29 -11.64 -17.74
CA SER A 169 6.84 -11.38 -16.36
C SER A 169 7.98 -10.93 -15.42
N LYS A 170 9.24 -11.22 -15.76
CA LYS A 170 10.43 -10.78 -15.01
C LYS A 170 10.92 -9.40 -15.43
N LEU A 171 10.65 -8.98 -16.67
CA LEU A 171 11.15 -7.73 -17.25
C LEU A 171 10.17 -6.56 -17.08
N PHE A 172 8.87 -6.82 -17.13
CA PHE A 172 7.85 -5.77 -17.05
C PHE A 172 7.78 -5.05 -15.70
N PRO A 173 7.84 -5.73 -14.53
CA PRO A 173 7.79 -5.03 -13.26
C PRO A 173 8.94 -4.03 -13.07
N PRO A 174 10.21 -4.38 -13.37
CA PRO A 174 11.31 -3.40 -13.45
C PRO A 174 11.06 -2.26 -14.41
N ALA A 175 10.59 -2.52 -15.64
CA ALA A 175 10.35 -1.47 -16.62
C ALA A 175 9.36 -0.42 -16.08
N THR A 176 8.22 -0.87 -15.54
CA THR A 176 7.19 0.02 -14.98
C THR A 176 7.71 0.80 -13.78
N CYS A 177 8.41 0.13 -12.86
CA CYS A 177 8.97 0.79 -11.69
C CYS A 177 10.04 1.83 -12.10
N ILE A 178 10.90 1.54 -13.06
CA ILE A 178 11.89 2.49 -13.57
C ILE A 178 11.19 3.71 -14.20
N THR A 179 10.19 3.50 -15.08
CA THR A 179 9.48 4.61 -15.72
C THR A 179 8.84 5.53 -14.68
N VAL A 180 8.14 4.97 -13.70
CA VAL A 180 7.49 5.77 -12.65
C VAL A 180 8.52 6.44 -11.75
N ALA A 181 9.60 5.76 -11.39
CA ALA A 181 10.65 6.33 -10.56
C ALA A 181 11.38 7.49 -11.27
N VAL A 182 11.62 7.41 -12.58
CA VAL A 182 12.17 8.51 -13.38
C VAL A 182 11.22 9.70 -13.38
N LEU A 183 9.93 9.48 -13.63
CA LEU A 183 8.92 10.56 -13.60
C LEU A 183 8.86 11.23 -12.24
N GLN A 184 8.81 10.44 -11.16
CA GLN A 184 8.82 10.95 -9.80
C GLN A 184 10.13 11.70 -9.50
N SER A 185 11.27 11.21 -9.99
CA SER A 185 12.55 11.91 -9.79
C SER A 185 12.56 13.29 -10.42
N LEU A 186 12.04 13.41 -11.64
CA LEU A 186 11.87 14.68 -12.33
C LEU A 186 10.89 15.61 -11.60
N MET A 187 9.76 15.07 -11.11
CA MET A 187 8.76 15.84 -10.36
C MET A 187 9.30 16.38 -9.03
N LEU A 188 10.13 15.59 -8.34
CA LEU A 188 10.69 15.96 -7.02
C LEU A 188 12.03 16.70 -7.12
N GLY A 189 12.57 16.87 -8.33
CA GLY A 189 13.88 17.48 -8.54
C GLY A 189 15.04 16.67 -7.96
N VAL A 190 14.88 15.35 -7.80
CA VAL A 190 15.95 14.45 -7.34
C VAL A 190 16.70 13.87 -8.54
N HIS A 191 17.96 13.45 -8.31
CA HIS A 191 18.82 12.96 -9.38
C HIS A 191 18.28 11.65 -9.98
N VAL A 192 18.08 11.63 -11.31
CA VAL A 192 17.40 10.54 -12.04
C VAL A 192 18.09 9.19 -11.84
N ALA A 193 19.43 9.15 -11.72
CA ALA A 193 20.15 7.89 -11.50
C ALA A 193 19.71 7.15 -10.23
N TRP A 194 19.37 7.88 -9.15
CA TRP A 194 18.86 7.27 -7.93
C TRP A 194 17.43 6.76 -8.08
N GLY A 195 16.60 7.47 -8.86
CA GLY A 195 15.28 7.00 -9.26
C GLY A 195 15.34 5.71 -10.08
N VAL A 196 16.23 5.65 -11.08
CA VAL A 196 16.42 4.43 -11.90
C VAL A 196 16.88 3.27 -11.03
N LEU A 197 17.87 3.49 -10.14
CA LEU A 197 18.35 2.45 -9.23
C LEU A 197 17.23 1.92 -8.34
N MET A 198 16.45 2.81 -7.71
CA MET A 198 15.30 2.43 -6.91
C MET A 198 14.27 1.64 -7.75
N GLY A 199 13.87 2.19 -8.90
CA GLY A 199 12.89 1.56 -9.78
C GLY A 199 13.32 0.17 -10.24
N PHE A 200 14.62 -0.06 -10.39
CA PHE A 200 15.15 -1.39 -10.66
C PHE A 200 15.06 -2.33 -9.44
N LEU A 201 15.46 -1.88 -8.25
CA LEU A 201 15.55 -2.74 -7.05
C LEU A 201 14.19 -3.11 -6.44
N VAL A 202 13.28 -2.16 -6.40
CA VAL A 202 11.97 -2.27 -5.74
C VAL A 202 11.15 -3.51 -6.16
N PRO A 203 11.00 -3.84 -7.46
CA PRO A 203 10.24 -5.02 -7.87
C PRO A 203 10.87 -6.35 -7.43
N PHE A 204 12.20 -6.42 -7.29
CA PHE A 204 12.87 -7.63 -6.78
C PHE A 204 12.59 -7.91 -5.31
N ILE A 205 12.11 -6.91 -4.56
CA ILE A 205 11.68 -7.07 -3.17
C ILE A 205 10.17 -7.33 -3.10
N ILE A 206 9.38 -6.51 -3.82
CA ILE A 206 7.91 -6.54 -3.75
C ILE A 206 7.35 -7.85 -4.31
N VAL A 207 7.84 -8.32 -5.45
CA VAL A 207 7.26 -9.47 -6.15
C VAL A 207 7.39 -10.73 -5.27
N PRO A 208 8.57 -11.12 -4.75
CA PRO A 208 8.68 -12.27 -3.86
C PRO A 208 7.88 -12.11 -2.56
N MET A 209 7.92 -10.92 -1.94
CA MET A 209 7.21 -10.65 -0.69
C MET A 209 5.69 -10.78 -0.87
N SER A 210 5.13 -10.21 -1.94
CA SER A 210 3.69 -10.23 -2.19
C SER A 210 3.20 -11.63 -2.60
N MET A 211 3.98 -12.36 -3.40
CA MET A 211 3.66 -13.73 -3.82
C MET A 211 3.64 -14.69 -2.62
N SER A 212 4.66 -14.65 -1.75
CA SER A 212 4.72 -15.51 -0.56
C SER A 212 3.55 -15.27 0.42
N MET A 213 3.16 -14.01 0.64
CA MET A 213 2.02 -13.69 1.50
C MET A 213 0.69 -14.10 0.88
N ARG A 214 0.54 -13.98 -0.44
CA ARG A 214 -0.64 -14.48 -1.17
C ARG A 214 -0.77 -16.00 -1.03
N ASP A 215 0.31 -16.73 -1.23
CA ASP A 215 0.30 -18.20 -1.17
C ASP A 215 -0.04 -18.69 0.25
N ARG A 216 0.46 -17.99 1.28
CA ARG A 216 0.05 -18.21 2.68
C ARG A 216 -1.46 -18.04 2.88
N ASP A 217 -2.05 -16.98 2.34
CA ASP A 217 -3.49 -16.72 2.48
C ASP A 217 -4.34 -17.75 1.72
N GLN A 218 -3.88 -18.21 0.56
CA GLN A 218 -4.48 -19.34 -0.16
C GLN A 218 -4.50 -20.62 0.69
N MET A 219 -3.36 -20.99 1.27
CA MET A 219 -3.27 -22.18 2.14
C MET A 219 -4.21 -22.08 3.34
N ARG A 220 -4.33 -20.91 3.97
CA ARG A 220 -5.25 -20.68 5.10
C ARG A 220 -6.71 -20.87 4.70
N ARG A 221 -7.11 -20.39 3.52
CA ARG A 221 -8.47 -20.62 3.00
C ARG A 221 -8.74 -22.10 2.76
N MET A 222 -7.82 -22.81 2.11
CA MET A 222 -7.98 -24.24 1.86
C MET A 222 -8.19 -25.02 3.18
N LYS A 223 -7.42 -24.70 4.22
CA LYS A 223 -7.59 -25.30 5.55
C LYS A 223 -8.97 -25.03 6.15
N HIS A 224 -9.44 -23.78 6.09
CA HIS A 224 -10.77 -23.42 6.60
C HIS A 224 -11.90 -24.13 5.84
N THR A 225 -11.81 -24.20 4.51
CA THR A 225 -12.79 -24.93 3.69
C THR A 225 -12.85 -26.41 4.06
N LEU A 226 -11.69 -27.08 4.22
CA LEU A 226 -11.63 -28.48 4.64
C LEU A 226 -12.20 -28.71 6.04
N GLN A 227 -12.00 -27.77 6.98
CA GLN A 227 -12.57 -27.85 8.32
C GLN A 227 -14.08 -27.70 8.31
N SER A 228 -14.64 -26.85 7.45
CA SER A 228 -16.10 -26.67 7.34
C SER A 228 -16.85 -27.82 6.65
N MET A 229 -16.12 -28.77 6.06
CA MET A 229 -16.68 -29.95 5.40
C MET A 229 -16.72 -31.19 6.31
N ARG A 230 -16.15 -31.10 7.52
CA ARG A 230 -16.19 -32.13 8.56
C ARG A 230 -17.26 -31.78 9.59
#